data_AF-A0A7V4QB26-F1
#
_entry.id   AF-A0A7V4QB26-F1
#
_cell.length_a   1.000
_cell.length_b   1.000
_cell.length_c   1.000
_cell.angle_alpha   90.00
_cell.angle_beta   90.00
_cell.angle_gamma   90.00
#
_symmetry.space_group_name_H-M   'P 1'
#
loop_
_entity.id
_entity.type
_entity.pdbx_description
1 polymer ?
#
loop_
_entity_poly.entity_id
_entity_poly.type
_entity_poly.pdbx_seq_one_letter_code
_entity_poly.pdbx_strand_id
1 'polypeptide(L)'
;MNTTFDPKYTKAVAYFSMEFAIHQALKVYSGGLGFLAGSHMRSAFELKQNMVGIGILWSYGYYDQARNEDSSMSMMYRRKHYSFLEDTGAMVCINIYGTNVYIKALKLNPEIFGTVPIYFLTTDIPENDYLSRTITHKLYEG
;
A
#
# COMPACT_ATOMS: atom_id res chain seq x y z
N MET A 1 1.52 -15.76 -17.08
CA MET A 1 1.49 -17.13 -16.51
C MET A 1 0.17 -17.31 -15.79
N ASN A 2 -0.55 -18.42 -16.01
CA ASN A 2 -1.77 -18.76 -15.27
C ASN A 2 -1.39 -19.00 -13.81
N THR A 3 -1.84 -18.13 -12.91
CA THR A 3 -1.61 -18.23 -11.47
C THR A 3 -2.53 -19.29 -10.89
N THR A 4 -2.22 -20.56 -11.12
CA THR A 4 -2.99 -21.66 -10.55
C THR A 4 -2.66 -21.76 -9.06
N PHE A 5 -3.62 -21.41 -8.21
CA PHE A 5 -3.53 -21.58 -6.76
C PHE A 5 -3.38 -23.06 -6.40
N ASP A 6 -2.76 -23.35 -5.26
CA ASP A 6 -2.75 -24.72 -4.72
C ASP A 6 -4.21 -25.14 -4.42
N PRO A 7 -4.68 -26.31 -4.89
CA PRO A 7 -6.04 -26.79 -4.64
C PRO A 7 -6.43 -26.89 -3.16
N LYS A 8 -5.46 -26.93 -2.23
CA LYS A 8 -5.71 -26.86 -0.79
C LYS A 8 -6.29 -25.52 -0.35
N TYR A 9 -6.03 -24.44 -1.08
CA TYR A 9 -6.41 -23.08 -0.74
C TYR A 9 -7.48 -22.53 -1.70
N THR A 10 -8.62 -23.20 -1.81
CA THR A 10 -9.71 -22.78 -2.71
C THR A 10 -10.41 -21.49 -2.28
N LYS A 11 -10.51 -21.25 -0.96
CA LYS A 11 -11.22 -20.08 -0.42
C LYS A 11 -10.40 -18.81 -0.66
N ALA A 12 -11.00 -17.85 -1.38
CA ALA A 12 -10.42 -16.54 -1.60
C ALA A 12 -10.35 -15.74 -0.28
N VAL A 13 -9.21 -15.10 -0.02
CA VAL A 13 -8.98 -14.27 1.17
C VAL A 13 -8.47 -12.89 0.77
N ALA A 14 -9.07 -11.84 1.32
CA ALA A 14 -8.54 -10.48 1.25
C ALA A 14 -7.93 -10.10 2.61
N TYR A 15 -6.63 -9.81 2.63
CA TYR A 15 -5.87 -9.42 3.81
C TYR A 15 -5.73 -7.90 3.86
N PHE A 16 -6.39 -7.25 4.82
CA PHE A 16 -6.34 -5.80 4.98
C PHE A 16 -5.27 -5.40 5.99
N SER A 17 -4.43 -4.45 5.62
CA SER A 17 -3.46 -3.83 6.54
C SER A 17 -3.22 -2.38 6.16
N MET A 18 -2.96 -1.53 7.15
CA MET A 18 -2.53 -0.15 6.95
C MET A 18 -1.08 -0.08 6.45
N GLU A 19 -0.33 -1.17 6.61
CA GLU A 19 1.11 -1.21 6.37
C GLU A 19 1.57 -2.53 5.75
N PHE A 20 2.55 -2.44 4.85
CA PHE A 20 3.24 -3.61 4.28
C PHE A 20 4.74 -3.33 4.11
N ALA A 21 5.58 -3.98 4.92
CA ALA A 21 7.03 -3.93 4.79
C ALA A 21 7.52 -5.05 3.87
N ILE A 22 7.42 -4.80 2.56
CA ILE A 22 7.74 -5.80 1.52
C ILE A 22 9.18 -5.66 1.04
N HIS A 23 9.57 -4.43 0.69
CA HIS A 23 10.86 -4.12 0.12
C HIS A 23 11.22 -2.66 0.44
N GLN A 24 12.51 -2.34 0.56
CA GLN A 24 12.96 -0.99 0.89
C GLN A 24 12.52 0.06 -0.15
N ALA A 25 12.31 -0.35 -1.40
CA ALA A 25 11.81 0.50 -2.48
C ALA A 25 10.34 0.89 -2.33
N LEU A 26 9.56 0.20 -1.48
CA LEU A 26 8.14 0.45 -1.25
C LEU A 26 7.91 0.86 0.21
N LYS A 27 7.81 2.18 0.44
CA LYS A 27 7.80 2.82 1.77
C LYS A 27 6.37 3.02 2.30
N VAL A 28 5.62 1.93 2.41
CA VAL A 28 4.22 1.90 2.90
C VAL A 28 4.11 1.25 4.28
N TYR A 29 5.08 1.49 5.16
CA TYR A 29 5.13 0.92 6.52
C TYR A 29 5.94 1.82 7.47
N SER A 30 5.72 1.66 8.77
CA SER A 30 6.43 2.36 9.86
C SER A 30 7.10 1.39 10.85
N GLY A 31 6.58 0.16 11.03
CA GLY A 31 7.10 -0.74 12.06
C GLY A 31 6.67 -2.20 11.96
N GLY A 32 6.54 -2.85 13.12
CA GLY A 32 6.38 -4.31 13.26
C GLY A 32 5.12 -4.88 12.57
N LEU A 33 4.02 -4.11 12.55
CA LEU A 33 2.81 -4.51 11.82
C LEU A 33 3.09 -4.69 10.33
N GLY A 34 3.80 -3.74 9.72
CA GLY A 34 4.22 -3.82 8.32
C GLY A 34 5.10 -5.03 8.05
N PHE A 35 6.05 -5.35 8.93
CA PHE A 35 6.90 -6.54 8.79
C PHE A 35 6.11 -7.84 8.86
N LEU A 36 5.15 -7.95 9.78
CA LEU A 36 4.28 -9.11 9.88
C LEU A 36 3.40 -9.26 8.62
N ALA A 37 2.78 -8.17 8.18
CA ALA A 37 1.96 -8.20 6.96
C ALA A 37 2.80 -8.55 5.73
N GLY A 38 3.98 -7.95 5.58
CA GLY A 38 4.90 -8.22 4.47
C GLY A 38 5.39 -9.66 4.42
N SER A 39 5.77 -10.25 5.56
CA SER A 39 6.17 -11.65 5.62
C SER A 39 5.00 -12.58 5.30
N HIS A 40 3.80 -12.28 5.79
CA HIS A 40 2.60 -13.05 5.48
C HIS A 40 2.29 -13.06 3.98
N MET A 41 2.41 -11.92 3.29
CA MET A 41 2.19 -11.83 1.83
C MET A 41 3.24 -12.63 1.03
N ARG A 42 4.49 -12.72 1.51
CA ARG A 42 5.55 -13.54 0.89
C ARG A 42 5.29 -15.03 1.10
N SER A 43 4.97 -15.44 2.33
CA SER A 43 4.65 -16.85 2.61
C SER A 43 3.41 -17.33 1.84
N ALA A 44 2.39 -16.50 1.72
CA ALA A 44 1.20 -16.82 0.93
C ALA A 44 1.52 -16.99 -0.57
N PHE A 45 2.48 -16.23 -1.10
CA PHE A 45 2.96 -16.36 -2.48
C PHE A 45 3.69 -17.69 -2.71
N GLU A 46 4.63 -18.03 -1.83
CA GLU A 46 5.39 -19.28 -1.90
C GLU A 46 4.47 -20.51 -1.83
N LEU A 47 3.43 -20.44 -0.99
CA LEU A 47 2.43 -21.49 -0.83
C LEU A 47 1.31 -21.44 -1.89
N LYS A 48 1.35 -20.50 -2.84
CA LYS A 48 0.33 -20.29 -3.89
C LYS A 48 -1.09 -20.22 -3.33
N GLN A 49 -1.27 -19.50 -2.22
CA GLN A 49 -2.58 -19.31 -1.61
C GLN A 49 -3.47 -18.40 -2.48
N ASN A 50 -4.78 -18.66 -2.48
CA ASN A 50 -5.78 -17.78 -3.09
C ASN A 50 -6.02 -16.55 -2.21
N MET A 51 -5.04 -15.64 -2.20
CA MET A 51 -5.02 -14.47 -1.33
C MET A 51 -4.63 -13.20 -2.09
N VAL A 52 -5.20 -12.08 -1.68
CA VAL A 52 -4.80 -10.72 -2.08
C VAL A 52 -4.52 -9.88 -0.84
N GLY A 53 -3.55 -8.98 -0.91
CA GLY A 53 -3.38 -7.93 0.10
C GLY A 53 -4.10 -6.65 -0.30
N ILE A 54 -4.68 -5.94 0.65
CA ILE A 54 -5.29 -4.63 0.46
C ILE A 54 -4.70 -3.65 1.46
N GLY A 55 -4.19 -2.52 0.99
CA GLY A 55 -3.63 -1.47 1.85
C GLY A 55 -3.84 -0.08 1.28
N ILE A 56 -3.25 0.90 1.95
CA ILE A 56 -3.29 2.30 1.52
C ILE A 56 -1.96 2.67 0.87
N LEU A 57 -2.03 3.40 -0.25
CA LEU A 57 -0.85 4.04 -0.82
C LEU A 57 -0.63 5.39 -0.15
N TRP A 58 0.32 5.44 0.78
CA TRP A 58 0.71 6.68 1.46
C TRP A 58 1.60 7.53 0.55
N SER A 59 1.09 8.66 0.05
CA SER A 59 1.83 9.52 -0.89
C SER A 59 3.18 9.98 -0.36
N TYR A 60 3.32 10.15 0.97
CA TYR A 60 4.55 10.60 1.63
C TYR A 60 5.16 9.55 2.57
N GLY A 61 4.54 8.38 2.70
CA GLY A 61 4.96 7.35 3.65
C GLY A 61 4.78 7.78 5.12
N TYR A 62 5.62 7.23 6.00
CA TYR A 62 5.64 7.58 7.42
C TYR A 62 6.48 8.85 7.67
N TYR A 63 7.80 8.76 7.65
CA TYR A 63 8.74 9.89 7.53
C TYR A 63 10.12 9.34 7.14
N ASP A 64 10.94 10.17 6.50
CA ASP A 64 12.35 9.87 6.30
C ASP A 64 13.16 10.54 7.43
N GLN A 65 13.89 9.74 8.23
CA GLN A 65 14.81 10.27 9.24
C GLN A 65 16.08 10.79 8.55
N ALA A 66 16.35 12.07 8.69
CA ALA A 66 17.63 12.65 8.33
C ALA A 66 18.36 13.13 9.59
N ARG A 67 19.67 12.93 9.61
CA ARG A 67 20.54 13.42 10.67
C ARG A 67 21.20 14.69 10.15
N ASN A 68 20.95 15.80 10.82
CA ASN A 68 21.57 17.08 10.53
C ASN A 68 23.04 17.07 10.98
N GLU A 69 23.86 18.02 10.48
CA GLU A 69 25.28 18.13 10.85
C GLU A 69 25.50 18.36 12.36
N ASP A 70 24.52 18.96 13.03
CA ASP A 70 24.49 19.16 14.49
C ASP A 70 24.01 17.92 15.27
N SER A 71 23.87 16.76 14.59
CA SER A 71 23.28 15.53 15.13
C SER A 71 21.82 15.63 15.57
N SER A 72 21.10 16.71 15.25
CA SER A 72 19.65 16.77 15.44
C SER A 72 18.93 15.92 14.39
N MET A 73 17.75 15.42 14.75
CA MET A 73 16.90 14.63 13.86
C MET A 73 15.94 15.56 13.12
N SER A 74 15.98 15.56 11.79
CA SER A 74 14.98 16.23 10.96
C SER A 74 14.04 15.20 10.32
N MET A 75 12.74 15.49 10.35
CA MET A 75 11.72 14.70 9.68
C MET A 75 11.46 15.28 8.30
N MET A 76 11.73 14.50 7.25
CA MET A 76 11.39 14.87 5.88
C MET A 76 10.26 14.00 5.33
N TYR A 77 9.32 14.64 4.64
CA TYR A 77 8.25 13.97 3.92
C TYR A 77 8.48 14.14 2.42
N ARG A 78 9.01 13.11 1.76
CA ARG A 78 9.19 13.12 0.31
C ARG A 78 8.06 12.36 -0.35
N ARG A 79 7.39 13.00 -1.31
CA ARG A 79 6.38 12.32 -2.11
C ARG A 79 7.01 11.13 -2.83
N LYS A 80 6.37 9.97 -2.74
CA LYS A 80 6.85 8.72 -3.30
C LYS A 80 6.12 8.43 -4.59
N HIS A 81 6.88 8.00 -5.61
CA HIS A 81 6.36 7.55 -6.89
C HIS A 81 6.87 6.14 -7.14
N TYR A 82 5.96 5.21 -7.41
CA TYR A 82 6.27 3.81 -7.60
C TYR A 82 5.90 3.40 -9.02
N SER A 83 6.86 3.44 -9.93
CA SER A 83 6.66 3.09 -11.34
C SER A 83 6.31 1.61 -11.58
N PHE A 84 6.56 0.76 -10.58
CA PHE A 84 6.23 -0.66 -10.62
C PHE A 84 4.80 -0.98 -10.17
N LEU A 85 4.03 0.02 -9.71
CA LEU A 85 2.61 -0.16 -9.42
C LEU A 85 1.82 0.04 -10.71
N GLU A 86 0.98 -0.95 -11.03
CA GLU A 86 0.12 -0.92 -12.20
C GLU A 86 -1.22 -0.26 -11.88
N ASP A 87 -1.69 0.61 -12.76
CA ASP A 87 -3.03 1.15 -12.67
C ASP A 87 -4.06 0.11 -13.09
N THR A 88 -4.94 -0.26 -12.17
CA THR A 88 -5.98 -1.26 -12.44
C THR A 88 -7.16 -0.69 -13.24
N GLY A 89 -7.25 0.65 -13.35
CA GLY A 89 -8.44 1.34 -13.84
C GLY A 89 -9.64 1.28 -12.90
N ALA A 90 -9.54 0.55 -11.78
CA ALA A 90 -10.62 0.47 -10.81
C ALA A 90 -10.68 1.74 -9.95
N MET A 91 -11.87 2.35 -9.93
CA MET A 91 -12.16 3.52 -9.12
C MET A 91 -13.53 3.34 -8.46
N VAL A 92 -13.61 3.65 -7.17
CA VAL A 92 -14.84 3.59 -6.37
C VAL A 92 -15.11 4.96 -5.78
N CYS A 93 -16.37 5.41 -5.82
CA CYS A 93 -16.80 6.62 -5.15
C CYS A 93 -17.55 6.26 -3.87
N ILE A 94 -17.17 6.86 -2.74
CA ILE A 94 -17.89 6.73 -1.46
C ILE A 94 -18.26 8.12 -0.94
N ASN A 95 -19.40 8.21 -0.26
CA ASN A 95 -19.80 9.45 0.40
C ASN A 95 -19.26 9.47 1.83
N ILE A 96 -18.43 10.47 2.16
CA ILE A 96 -17.87 10.70 3.48
C ILE A 96 -18.36 12.08 3.95
N TYR A 97 -19.22 12.11 4.97
CA TYR A 97 -19.79 13.35 5.54
C TYR A 97 -20.39 14.31 4.49
N GLY A 98 -21.07 13.77 3.47
CA GLY A 98 -21.68 14.57 2.40
C GLY A 98 -20.74 14.88 1.23
N THR A 99 -19.44 14.58 1.34
CA THR A 99 -18.45 14.74 0.27
C THR A 99 -18.25 13.42 -0.47
N ASN A 100 -18.31 13.46 -1.80
CA ASN A 100 -17.98 12.32 -2.64
C ASN A 100 -16.45 12.18 -2.76
N VAL A 101 -15.92 11.06 -2.29
CA VAL A 101 -14.49 10.74 -2.32
C VAL A 101 -14.26 9.58 -3.28
N TYR A 102 -13.41 9.83 -4.28
CA TYR A 102 -12.98 8.83 -5.25
C TYR A 102 -11.73 8.11 -4.75
N ILE A 103 -11.73 6.78 -4.80
CA ILE A 103 -10.65 5.93 -4.38
C ILE A 103 -10.19 5.13 -5.58
N LYS A 104 -8.91 5.24 -5.92
CA LYS A 104 -8.28 4.51 -7.01
C LYS A 104 -7.46 3.35 -6.47
N ALA A 105 -7.47 2.20 -7.15
CA ALA A 105 -6.67 1.04 -6.79
C ALA A 105 -5.48 0.87 -7.75
N LEU A 106 -4.28 0.80 -7.18
CA LEU A 106 -3.05 0.46 -7.87
C LEU A 106 -2.59 -0.92 -7.43
N LYS A 107 -2.10 -1.74 -8.36
CA LYS A 107 -1.72 -3.13 -8.10
C LYS A 107 -0.20 -3.28 -8.10
N LEU A 108 0.31 -3.89 -7.04
CA LEU A 108 1.64 -4.47 -7.02
C LEU A 108 1.55 -5.89 -7.58
N ASN A 109 2.19 -6.11 -8.72
CA ASN A 109 2.20 -7.43 -9.33
C ASN A 109 3.12 -8.41 -8.56
N PRO A 110 2.72 -9.70 -8.44
CA PRO A 110 3.44 -10.68 -7.63
C PRO A 110 4.93 -10.83 -7.97
N GLU A 111 5.28 -10.75 -9.25
CA GLU A 111 6.62 -10.94 -9.78
C GLU A 111 7.64 -9.87 -9.38
N ILE A 112 7.18 -8.69 -8.94
CA ILE A 112 8.07 -7.57 -8.62
C ILE A 112 8.85 -7.85 -7.32
N PHE A 113 8.19 -8.39 -6.29
CA PHE A 113 8.82 -8.63 -4.98
C PHE A 113 8.55 -10.02 -4.39
N GLY A 114 7.90 -10.92 -5.12
CA GLY A 114 7.59 -12.27 -4.66
C GLY A 114 6.53 -12.28 -3.56
N THR A 115 5.46 -11.52 -3.74
CA THR A 115 4.30 -11.49 -2.83
C THR A 115 3.05 -11.92 -3.56
N VAL A 116 1.98 -12.26 -2.82
CA VAL A 116 0.65 -12.30 -3.43
C VAL A 116 0.34 -10.93 -4.06
N PRO A 117 -0.61 -10.82 -5.01
CA PRO A 117 -0.97 -9.51 -5.55
C PRO A 117 -1.50 -8.62 -4.43
N ILE A 118 -1.03 -7.38 -4.38
CA ILE A 118 -1.44 -6.40 -3.36
C ILE A 118 -2.01 -5.17 -4.05
N TYR A 119 -3.18 -4.74 -3.61
CA TYR A 119 -3.82 -3.53 -4.08
C TYR A 119 -3.62 -2.41 -3.05
N PHE A 120 -3.06 -1.31 -3.51
CA PHE A 120 -2.91 -0.10 -2.73
C PHE A 120 -3.96 0.93 -3.17
N LEU A 121 -4.75 1.39 -2.22
CA LEU A 121 -5.82 2.36 -2.41
C LEU A 121 -5.28 3.78 -2.19
N THR A 122 -5.64 4.71 -3.08
CA THR A 122 -5.25 6.12 -2.95
C THR A 122 -6.43 7.05 -3.23
N THR A 123 -6.46 8.15 -2.48
CA THR A 123 -7.35 9.30 -2.71
C THR A 123 -6.59 10.49 -3.29
N ASP A 124 -5.26 10.43 -3.39
CA ASP A 124 -4.40 11.49 -3.94
C ASP A 124 -4.45 11.49 -5.48
N ILE A 125 -5.63 11.79 -6.01
CA ILE A 125 -5.96 11.82 -7.44
C ILE A 125 -6.64 13.15 -7.81
N PRO A 126 -6.57 13.59 -9.07
CA PRO A 126 -7.13 14.89 -9.51
C PRO A 126 -8.65 15.02 -9.35
N GLU A 127 -9.39 13.92 -9.32
CA GLU A 127 -10.85 13.87 -9.19
C GLU A 127 -11.35 14.31 -7.80
N ASN A 128 -10.47 14.31 -6.80
CA ASN A 128 -10.78 14.68 -5.43
C ASN A 128 -10.37 16.12 -5.11
N ASP A 129 -11.13 16.76 -4.24
CA ASP A 129 -10.72 18.03 -3.62
C ASP A 129 -9.50 17.84 -2.71
N TYR A 130 -8.86 18.95 -2.33
CA TYR A 130 -7.62 18.90 -1.55
C TYR A 130 -7.78 18.15 -0.23
N LEU A 131 -8.90 18.35 0.48
CA LEU A 131 -9.14 17.67 1.74
C LEU A 131 -9.26 16.16 1.53
N SER A 132 -10.02 15.71 0.53
CA SER A 132 -10.14 14.28 0.25
C SER A 132 -8.82 13.64 -0.16
N ARG A 133 -7.98 14.35 -0.94
CA ARG A 133 -6.63 13.86 -1.30
C ARG A 133 -5.73 13.64 -0.08
N THR A 134 -5.90 14.46 0.96
CA THR A 134 -5.06 14.40 2.18
C THR A 134 -5.29 13.14 3.02
N ILE A 135 -6.41 12.43 2.83
CA ILE A 135 -6.75 11.19 3.56
C ILE A 135 -5.63 10.14 3.43
N THR A 136 -5.00 10.05 2.26
CA THR A 136 -3.93 9.07 1.99
C THR A 136 -2.54 9.70 1.86
N HIS A 137 -2.33 10.91 2.41
CA HIS A 137 -1.01 11.55 2.33
C HIS A 137 0.03 10.84 3.20
N LYS A 138 -0.24 10.67 4.48
CA LYS A 138 0.76 10.21 5.46
C LYS A 138 0.20 9.13 6.36
N LEU A 139 1.05 8.15 6.65
CA LEU A 139 0.73 7.10 7.60
C LEU A 139 0.86 7.66 9.03
N TYR A 140 -0.20 7.54 9.84
CA TYR A 140 -0.25 7.97 11.25
C TYR A 140 0.27 9.40 11.49
N GLU A 141 -0.35 10.39 10.84
CA GLU A 141 -0.25 11.77 11.35
C GLU A 141 -1.05 11.90 12.65
N GLY A 142 -0.37 12.35 13.69
CA GLY A 142 -0.92 12.82 14.96
C GLY A 142 -0.24 14.13 15.33
#